data_AF-A0A8T5EQK6-F1
#
_entry.id   AF-A0A8T5EQK6-F1
#
_cell.length_a   1.000
_cell.length_b   1.000
_cell.length_c   1.000
_cell.angle_alpha   90.00
_cell.angle_beta   90.00
_cell.angle_gamma   90.00
#
_symmetry.space_group_name_H-M   'P 1'
#
loop_
_entity.id
_entity.type
_entity.pdbx_description
1 polymer ?
#
loop_
_entity_poly.entity_id
_entity_poly.type
_entity_poly.pdbx_seq_one_letter_code
_entity_poly.pdbx_strand_id
1 'polypeptide(L)' 'MSAMTTPEYLMANAKNHGNEKAISTKDSDGNMNHISWSEFHDQTASVAKSLIAMGFEEGDK' A
#
# COMPACT_ATOMS: atom_id res chain seq x y z
N MET A 1 -5.37 21.04 -12.09
CA MET A 1 -4.67 20.16 -11.13
C MET A 1 -4.41 18.85 -11.82
N SER A 2 -3.18 18.32 -11.79
CA SER A 2 -2.91 16.95 -12.22
C SER A 2 -3.60 15.98 -11.26
N ALA A 3 -4.10 14.86 -11.77
CA ALA A 3 -4.59 13.79 -10.91
C ALA A 3 -3.42 13.22 -10.09
N MET A 4 -3.67 12.86 -8.83
CA MET A 4 -2.68 12.16 -8.01
C MET A 4 -2.38 10.79 -8.63
N THR A 5 -1.14 10.36 -8.46
CA THR A 5 -0.70 8.99 -8.75
C THR A 5 -1.24 8.02 -7.69
N THR A 6 -1.26 6.72 -8.02
CA THR A 6 -1.71 5.69 -7.07
C THR A 6 -0.92 5.70 -5.74
N PRO A 7 0.43 5.83 -5.73
CA PRO A 7 1.18 5.95 -4.48
C PRO A 7 0.81 7.19 -3.66
N GLU A 8 0.53 8.33 -4.31
CA GLU A 8 0.12 9.56 -3.62
C GLU A 8 -1.26 9.38 -2.95
N TYR A 9 -2.21 8.69 -3.60
CA TYR A 9 -3.48 8.35 -2.96
C TYR A 9 -3.29 7.43 -1.76
N LEU A 10 -2.40 6.44 -1.85
CA LEU A 10 -2.08 5.56 -0.73
C LEU A 10 -1.49 6.34 0.46
N MET A 11 -0.54 7.25 0.21
CA MET A 11 0.04 8.11 1.25
C MET A 11 -1.01 9.02 1.89
N ALA A 12 -1.91 9.60 1.09
CA ALA A 12 -2.99 10.44 1.59
C ALA A 12 -3.98 9.65 2.46
N ASN A 13 -4.33 8.42 2.07
CA ASN A 13 -5.23 7.58 2.86
C ASN A 13 -4.57 7.10 4.15
N ALA A 14 -3.29 6.71 4.12
CA ALA A 14 -2.56 6.34 5.33
C ALA A 14 -2.49 7.51 6.33
N LYS A 15 -2.33 8.74 5.84
CA LYS A 15 -2.31 9.95 6.68
C LYS A 15 -3.68 10.29 7.27
N ASN A 16 -4.74 10.24 6.46
CA ASN A 16 -6.05 10.76 6.85
C ASN A 16 -6.98 9.68 7.43
N HIS A 17 -6.76 8.41 7.09
CA HIS A 17 -7.62 7.26 7.39
C HIS A 17 -6.82 6.06 7.92
N GLY A 18 -5.66 6.30 8.56
CA GLY A 18 -4.67 5.28 8.88
C GLY A 18 -5.21 4.02 9.57
N ASN A 19 -6.16 4.16 10.50
CA ASN A 19 -6.76 3.04 11.24
C ASN A 19 -7.98 2.40 10.55
N GLU A 20 -8.45 2.96 9.44
CA GLU A 20 -9.58 2.41 8.67
C GLU A 20 -9.12 1.24 7.79
N LYS A 21 -10.05 0.35 7.46
CA LYS A 21 -9.79 -0.85 6.64
C LYS A 21 -9.46 -0.45 5.20
N ALA A 22 -8.28 -0.84 4.73
CA ALA A 22 -7.85 -0.62 3.34
C ALA A 22 -8.14 -1.83 2.45
N ILE A 23 -7.70 -3.01 2.88
CA ILE A 23 -7.87 -4.26 2.13
C ILE A 23 -8.54 -5.29 3.04
N SER A 24 -9.50 -6.02 2.47
CA SER A 24 -10.20 -7.11 3.14
C SER A 24 -9.97 -8.40 2.38
N THR A 25 -9.52 -9.45 3.06
CA THR A 25 -9.25 -10.76 2.47
C THR A 25 -9.95 -11.84 3.27
N LYS A 26 -10.52 -12.81 2.58
CA LYS A 26 -11.07 -14.01 3.22
C LYS A 26 -9.96 -15.06 3.32
N ASP A 27 -9.72 -15.60 4.51
CA ASP A 27 -8.77 -16.70 4.69
C ASP A 27 -9.35 -18.06 4.28
N SER A 28 -8.54 -19.12 4.37
CA SER A 28 -8.93 -20.49 4.03
C SER A 28 -10.05 -21.05 4.89
N ASP A 29 -10.16 -20.59 6.13
CA ASP A 29 -11.19 -21.02 7.09
C ASP A 29 -12.48 -20.21 6.94
N GLY A 30 -12.43 -19.18 6.09
CA GLY A 30 -13.55 -18.34 5.72
C GLY A 30 -13.73 -17.10 6.60
N ASN A 31 -12.78 -16.80 7.48
CA ASN A 31 -12.80 -15.57 8.27
C ASN A 31 -12.38 -14.38 7.41
N MET A 32 -12.95 -13.21 7.71
CA MET A 32 -12.56 -11.96 7.08
C MET A 32 -11.43 -11.31 7.87
N ASN A 33 -10.27 -11.19 7.24
CA ASN A 33 -9.12 -10.43 7.74
C ASN A 33 -9.05 -9.07 7.05
N HIS A 34 -8.50 -8.09 7.74
CA HIS A 34 -8.36 -6.73 7.24
C HIS A 34 -6.97 -6.19 7.57
N ILE A 35 -6.42 -5.40 6.66
CA ILE A 35 -5.29 -4.52 6.96
C ILE A 35 -5.75 -3.07 6.84
N SER A 36 -5.19 -2.24 7.71
CA SER A 36 -5.45 -0.80 7.76
C SER A 36 -4.70 -0.04 6.67
N TRP A 37 -5.08 1.21 6.43
CA TRP A 37 -4.35 2.06 5.47
C TRP A 37 -2.90 2.30 5.87
N SER A 38 -2.61 2.42 7.17
CA SER A 38 -1.23 2.53 7.66
C SER A 38 -0.43 1.26 7.39
N GLU A 39 -0.98 0.08 7.67
CA GLU A 39 -0.30 -1.20 7.41
C GLU A 39 -0.05 -1.43 5.92
N PHE A 40 -1.04 -1.11 5.07
CA PHE A 40 -0.89 -1.26 3.63
C PHE A 40 0.19 -0.32 3.05
N HIS A 41 0.24 0.92 3.55
CA HIS A 41 1.31 1.85 3.20
C HIS A 41 2.68 1.33 3.60
N ASP A 42 2.84 0.86 4.84
CA ASP A 42 4.14 0.42 5.36
C ASP A 42 4.68 -0.80 4.62
N GLN A 43 3.80 -1.77 4.32
CA GLN A 43 4.15 -2.93 3.49
C GLN A 43 4.56 -2.53 2.08
N THR A 44 3.78 -1.65 1.43
CA THR A 44 4.08 -1.14 0.07
C THR A 44 5.41 -0.38 0.05
N ALA A 45 5.65 0.49 1.03
CA ALA A 45 6.90 1.23 1.15
C ALA A 45 8.11 0.32 1.38
N SER A 46 7.95 -0.77 2.13
CA SER A 46 8.99 -1.77 2.34
C SER A 46 9.39 -2.47 1.03
N VAL A 47 8.41 -2.88 0.21
CA VAL A 47 8.67 -3.48 -1.10
C VAL A 47 9.33 -2.48 -2.04
N ALA A 48 8.81 -1.25 -2.12
CA ALA A 48 9.37 -0.20 -2.97
C ALA A 48 10.83 0.11 -2.62
N LYS A 49 11.17 0.24 -1.33
CA LYS A 49 12.56 0.43 -0.88
C LYS A 49 13.46 -0.74 -1.26
N SER A 50 12.94 -1.97 -1.24
CA SER A 50 13.69 -3.16 -1.62
C SER A 50 13.97 -3.18 -3.14
N LEU A 51 12.99 -2.81 -3.97
CA LEU A 51 13.18 -2.67 -5.42
C LEU A 51 14.25 -1.63 -5.74
N ILE A 52 14.19 -0.45 -5.10
CA ILE A 52 15.19 0.60 -5.23
C ILE A 52 16.59 0.08 -4.82
N ALA A 53 16.68 -0.67 -3.71
CA ALA A 53 17.93 -1.25 -3.25
C ALA A 53 18.52 -2.30 -4.20
N MET A 54 17.67 -2.97 -4.99
CA MET A 54 18.09 -3.90 -6.05
C MET A 54 18.45 -3.20 -7.37
N GLY A 55 18.31 -1.88 -7.45
CA GLY A 55 18.65 -1.10 -8.65
C GLY A 55 17.53 -1.01 -9.70
N PHE A 56 16.27 -1.27 -9.31
CA PHE A 56 15.13 -1.03 -10.20
C PHE A 56 14.91 0.48 -10.42
N GLU A 57 14.68 0.86 -11.67
CA GLU A 57 14.40 2.22 -12.10
C GLU A 57 12.96 2.38 -12.60
N GLU A 58 12.54 3.62 -12.83
CA GLU A 58 11.23 3.91 -13.42
C GLU A 58 11.13 3.31 -14.83
N GLY A 59 10.12 2.48 -15.04
CA GLY A 59 9.86 1.83 -16.34
C GLY A 59 10.32 0.38 -16.45
N ASP A 60 11.07 -0.12 -15.46
CA ASP A 60 11.44 -1.53 -15.36
C ASP A 60 10.20 -2.42 -15.10
N LYS A 61 10.22 -3.66 -15.64
CA LYS A 61 9.10 -4.63 -15.59
C LYS A 61 9.48 -5.91 -14.87
#